data_AF-A0A0E2YY27-F1
#
_entry.id   AF-A0A0E2YY27-F1
#
_cell.length_a   1.000
_cell.length_b   1.000
_cell.length_c   1.000
_cell.angle_alpha   90.00
_cell.angle_beta   90.00
_cell.angle_gamma   90.00
#
_symmetry.space_group_name_H-M   'P 1'
#
loop_
_entity.id
_entity.type
_entity.pdbx_description
1 polymer ?
#
loop_
_entity_poly.entity_id
_entity_poly.type
_entity_poly.pdbx_seq_one_letter_code
_entity_poly.pdbx_strand_id
1 'polypeptide(L)'
;MRFFVNGEQRRNTLLNTIILLFLGYIALLWVSNGLMYFHKMGLTPSSVTNYYLGSEADFTQPISYQSLLEVSHFHLFSMGILVLTLAHLMLFTELSTTLKVWLSGLTFFAAVANEAGGWLVRFVHPAFAYFKIGTFLLLEASLAALLIFVSASLIQARGRSRTGRSAPIKRGESYAPQMQMSTRHENNQADRPAFDSNSDNPPVQGPSRSLIKES
;
A
#
# COMPACT_ATOMS: atom_id res chain seq x y z
N MET A 1 -6.09 31.02 -10.02
CA MET A 1 -5.49 29.68 -10.05
C MET A 1 -6.49 28.63 -9.53
N ARG A 2 -7.39 28.09 -10.36
CA ARG A 2 -8.51 27.21 -9.89
C ARG A 2 -8.54 25.82 -10.57
N PHE A 3 -7.56 25.49 -11.41
CA PHE A 3 -7.57 24.28 -12.23
C PHE A 3 -6.63 23.15 -11.74
N PHE A 4 -5.65 23.44 -10.88
CA PHE A 4 -4.73 22.41 -10.37
C PHE A 4 -5.31 21.53 -9.25
N VAL A 5 -6.28 22.05 -8.48
CA VAL A 5 -6.86 21.35 -7.32
C VAL A 5 -7.77 20.17 -7.73
N ASN A 6 -8.44 20.25 -8.89
CA ASN A 6 -9.38 19.21 -9.32
C ASN A 6 -8.69 17.97 -9.92
N GLY A 7 -7.55 18.16 -10.59
CA GLY A 7 -6.82 17.07 -11.26
C GLY A 7 -6.18 16.10 -10.27
N GLU A 8 -5.51 16.64 -9.25
CA GLU A 8 -4.89 15.86 -8.18
C GLU A 8 -5.93 15.07 -7.37
N GLN A 9 -7.06 15.70 -7.06
CA GLN A 9 -8.14 15.05 -6.29
C GLN A 9 -8.82 13.91 -7.06
N ARG A 10 -9.05 14.10 -8.38
CA ARG A 10 -9.61 13.05 -9.24
C ARG A 10 -8.65 11.87 -9.34
N ARG A 11 -7.35 12.13 -9.48
CA ARG A 11 -6.29 11.11 -9.48
C ARG A 11 -6.27 10.29 -8.18
N ASN A 12 -6.34 10.96 -7.03
CA ASN A 12 -6.37 10.29 -5.71
C ASN A 12 -7.62 9.40 -5.53
N THR A 13 -8.78 9.86 -6.02
CA THR A 13 -10.02 9.08 -5.93
C THR A 13 -10.01 7.86 -6.88
N LEU A 14 -9.47 8.01 -8.08
CA LEU A 14 -9.32 6.92 -9.05
C LEU A 14 -8.36 5.85 -8.51
N LEU A 15 -7.17 6.25 -8.04
CA LEU A 15 -6.18 5.33 -7.47
C LEU A 15 -6.76 4.55 -6.29
N ASN A 16 -7.42 5.23 -5.35
CA ASN A 16 -8.07 4.59 -4.22
C ASN A 16 -9.16 3.58 -4.67
N THR A 17 -9.95 3.93 -5.68
CA THR A 17 -10.97 3.03 -6.24
C THR A 17 -10.35 1.78 -6.87
N ILE A 18 -9.26 1.94 -7.63
CA ILE A 18 -8.54 0.81 -8.24
C ILE A 18 -7.97 -0.12 -7.15
N ILE A 19 -7.37 0.43 -6.10
CA ILE A 19 -6.87 -0.37 -4.98
C ILE A 19 -8.01 -1.12 -4.28
N LEU A 20 -9.16 -0.48 -4.04
CA LEU A 20 -10.33 -1.16 -3.46
C LEU A 20 -10.85 -2.30 -4.34
N LEU A 21 -10.89 -2.11 -5.66
CA LEU A 21 -11.28 -3.18 -6.60
C LEU A 21 -10.28 -4.35 -6.54
N PHE A 22 -8.98 -4.04 -6.51
CA PHE A 22 -7.93 -5.05 -6.34
C PHE A 22 -8.05 -5.81 -5.01
N LEU A 23 -8.31 -5.11 -3.89
CA LEU A 23 -8.60 -5.74 -2.60
C LEU A 23 -9.88 -6.59 -2.66
N GLY A 24 -10.88 -6.22 -3.47
CA GLY A 24 -12.05 -7.05 -3.77
C GLY A 24 -11.68 -8.37 -4.45
N TYR A 25 -10.77 -8.34 -5.42
CA TYR A 25 -10.24 -9.58 -6.02
C TYR A 25 -9.47 -10.43 -5.01
N ILE A 26 -8.68 -9.82 -4.13
CA ILE A 26 -8.01 -10.54 -3.04
C ILE A 26 -9.03 -11.16 -2.07
N ALA A 27 -10.11 -10.46 -1.75
CA ALA A 27 -11.18 -11.01 -0.91
C ALA A 27 -11.83 -12.24 -1.55
N LEU A 28 -12.09 -12.20 -2.86
CA LEU A 28 -12.61 -13.35 -3.60
C LEU A 28 -11.62 -14.51 -3.61
N LEU A 29 -10.32 -14.24 -3.78
CA LEU A 29 -9.26 -15.24 -3.68
C LEU A 29 -9.22 -15.87 -2.28
N TRP A 30 -9.34 -15.07 -1.24
CA TRP A 30 -9.37 -15.54 0.15
C TRP A 30 -10.58 -16.46 0.40
N VAL A 31 -11.78 -16.03 -0.02
CA VAL A 31 -13.00 -16.84 0.12
C VAL A 31 -12.89 -18.14 -0.68
N SER A 32 -12.41 -18.09 -1.92
CA SER A 32 -12.27 -19.28 -2.75
C SER A 32 -11.21 -20.24 -2.20
N ASN A 33 -10.12 -19.73 -1.61
CA ASN A 33 -9.12 -20.55 -0.95
C ASN A 33 -9.71 -21.31 0.25
N GLY A 34 -10.45 -20.61 1.12
CA GLY A 34 -11.16 -21.23 2.24
C GLY A 34 -12.14 -22.31 1.77
N LEU A 35 -13.00 -21.99 0.79
CA LEU A 35 -13.98 -22.94 0.26
C LEU A 35 -13.32 -24.17 -0.37
N MET A 36 -12.24 -23.98 -1.13
CA MET A 36 -11.49 -25.06 -1.76
C MET A 36 -10.79 -25.96 -0.74
N TYR A 37 -10.31 -25.39 0.37
CA TYR A 37 -9.77 -26.17 1.49
C TYR A 37 -10.85 -27.08 2.06
N PHE A 38 -12.00 -26.55 2.49
CA PHE A 38 -13.09 -27.35 3.08
C PHE A 38 -13.69 -28.38 2.12
N HIS A 39 -13.63 -28.13 0.81
CA HIS A 39 -14.06 -29.10 -0.19
C HIS A 39 -13.08 -30.28 -0.35
N LYS A 40 -11.78 -30.06 -0.11
CA LYS A 40 -10.75 -31.10 -0.26
C LYS A 40 -10.36 -31.77 1.05
N MET A 41 -10.42 -31.03 2.16
CA MET A 41 -9.89 -31.41 3.46
C MET A 41 -10.75 -30.83 4.58
N GLY A 42 -10.99 -31.63 5.62
CA GLY A 42 -11.56 -31.16 6.86
C GLY A 42 -10.54 -30.48 7.76
N LEU A 43 -11.00 -29.99 8.92
CA LEU A 43 -10.14 -29.56 10.03
C LEU A 43 -9.68 -30.73 10.91
N THR A 44 -9.78 -31.96 10.40
CA THR A 44 -9.34 -33.16 11.11
C THR A 44 -7.98 -33.62 10.58
N PRO A 45 -7.05 -34.02 11.47
CA PRO A 45 -5.74 -34.51 11.05
C PRO A 45 -5.83 -35.72 10.12
N SER A 46 -6.80 -36.61 10.36
CA SER A 46 -7.06 -37.79 9.52
C SER A 46 -7.45 -37.43 8.09
N SER A 47 -8.26 -36.37 7.90
CA SER A 47 -8.61 -35.90 6.55
C SER A 47 -7.40 -35.38 5.79
N VAL A 48 -6.53 -34.64 6.49
CA VAL A 48 -5.29 -34.11 5.90
C VAL A 48 -4.33 -35.25 5.57
N THR A 49 -4.12 -36.22 6.46
CA THR A 49 -3.25 -37.36 6.17
C THR A 49 -3.79 -38.18 5.01
N ASN A 50 -5.09 -38.45 4.96
CA ASN A 50 -5.70 -39.20 3.86
C ASN A 50 -5.57 -38.46 2.53
N TYR A 51 -5.68 -37.12 2.53
CA TYR A 51 -5.48 -36.32 1.32
C TYR A 51 -4.04 -36.40 0.80
N TYR A 52 -3.04 -36.30 1.68
CA TYR A 52 -1.63 -36.26 1.27
C TYR A 52 -1.01 -37.66 1.04
N LEU A 53 -1.38 -38.63 1.88
CA LEU A 53 -0.84 -40.01 1.86
C LEU A 53 -1.74 -40.98 1.07
N GLY A 54 -2.92 -40.55 0.65
CA GLY A 54 -3.92 -41.43 0.05
C GLY A 54 -4.73 -42.19 1.11
N SER A 55 -5.80 -42.80 0.65
CA SER A 55 -6.75 -43.56 1.47
C SER A 55 -7.22 -44.76 0.66
N GLU A 56 -7.04 -45.96 1.20
CA GLU A 56 -7.57 -47.19 0.60
C GLU A 56 -9.11 -47.18 0.59
N ALA A 57 -9.73 -46.59 1.63
CA ALA A 57 -11.19 -46.48 1.74
C ALA A 57 -11.79 -45.60 0.63
N ASP A 58 -11.06 -44.57 0.20
CA ASP A 58 -11.48 -43.64 -0.85
C ASP A 58 -10.83 -43.97 -2.21
N PHE A 59 -10.06 -45.07 -2.30
CA PHE A 59 -9.27 -45.47 -3.46
C PHE A 59 -8.39 -44.35 -4.03
N THR A 60 -7.85 -43.51 -3.14
CA THR A 60 -7.01 -42.37 -3.53
C THR A 60 -5.53 -42.70 -3.37
N GLN A 61 -4.73 -42.27 -4.35
CA GLN A 61 -3.29 -42.42 -4.32
C GLN A 61 -2.64 -41.27 -3.54
N PRO A 62 -1.48 -41.51 -2.88
CA PRO A 62 -0.69 -40.45 -2.29
C PRO A 62 -0.32 -39.37 -3.32
N ILE A 63 -0.25 -38.12 -2.88
CA ILE A 63 0.18 -37.03 -3.76
C ILE A 63 1.63 -37.28 -4.21
N SER A 64 1.86 -37.13 -5.52
CA SER A 64 3.16 -37.33 -6.13
C SER A 64 4.11 -36.17 -5.84
N TYR A 65 5.41 -36.45 -5.81
CA TYR A 65 6.45 -35.42 -5.64
C TYR A 65 6.35 -34.31 -6.70
N GLN A 66 6.10 -34.68 -7.95
CA GLN A 66 5.92 -33.71 -9.05
C GLN A 66 4.74 -32.78 -8.79
N SER A 67 3.58 -33.31 -8.36
CA SER A 67 2.41 -32.49 -8.07
C SER A 67 2.67 -31.53 -6.90
N LEU A 68 3.36 -31.98 -5.85
CA LEU A 68 3.79 -31.12 -4.74
C LEU A 68 4.75 -30.01 -5.19
N LEU A 69 5.70 -30.31 -6.07
CA LEU A 69 6.61 -29.31 -6.65
C LEU A 69 5.87 -28.27 -7.48
N GLU A 70 4.97 -28.70 -8.37
CA GLU A 70 4.20 -27.80 -9.22
C GLU A 70 3.37 -26.84 -8.37
N VAL A 71 2.62 -27.38 -7.39
CA VAL A 71 1.83 -26.59 -6.45
C VAL A 71 2.73 -25.60 -5.70
N SER A 72 3.84 -26.06 -5.14
CA SER A 72 4.76 -25.21 -4.37
C SER A 72 5.37 -24.11 -5.22
N HIS A 73 5.77 -24.41 -6.46
CA HIS A 73 6.36 -23.44 -7.37
C HIS A 73 5.40 -22.28 -7.65
N PHE A 74 4.15 -22.61 -8.01
CA PHE A 74 3.12 -21.61 -8.28
C PHE A 74 2.70 -20.87 -7.00
N HIS A 75 2.56 -21.55 -5.87
CA HIS A 75 2.16 -20.92 -4.60
C HIS A 75 3.26 -20.00 -4.06
N LEU A 76 4.52 -20.41 -4.05
CA LEU A 76 5.62 -19.57 -3.57
C LEU A 76 5.72 -18.27 -4.36
N PHE A 77 5.57 -18.34 -5.69
CA PHE A 77 5.57 -17.14 -6.53
C PHE A 77 4.34 -16.26 -6.29
N SER A 78 3.14 -16.84 -6.41
CA SER A 78 1.88 -16.07 -6.32
C SER A 78 1.63 -15.52 -4.92
N MET A 79 1.83 -16.33 -3.87
CA MET A 79 1.70 -15.89 -2.48
C MET A 79 2.79 -14.89 -2.10
N GLY A 80 4.01 -15.06 -2.61
CA GLY A 80 5.08 -14.08 -2.44
C GLY A 80 4.66 -12.70 -2.91
N ILE A 81 4.12 -12.60 -4.13
CA ILE A 81 3.62 -11.32 -4.69
C ILE A 81 2.38 -10.82 -3.93
N LEU A 82 1.44 -11.70 -3.59
CA LEU A 82 0.22 -11.34 -2.86
C LEU A 82 0.55 -10.71 -1.50
N VAL A 83 1.36 -11.40 -0.70
CA VAL A 83 1.74 -10.93 0.65
C VAL A 83 2.61 -9.70 0.56
N LEU A 84 3.55 -9.62 -0.40
CA LEU A 84 4.33 -8.40 -0.66
C LEU A 84 3.42 -7.21 -0.97
N THR A 85 2.41 -7.40 -1.82
CA THR A 85 1.50 -6.32 -2.23
C THR A 85 0.66 -5.84 -1.05
N LEU A 86 0.08 -6.77 -0.27
CA LEU A 86 -0.69 -6.42 0.93
C LEU A 86 0.17 -5.74 2.00
N ALA A 87 1.38 -6.26 2.25
CA ALA A 87 2.33 -5.66 3.18
C ALA A 87 2.77 -4.26 2.71
N HIS A 88 2.99 -4.07 1.41
CA HIS A 88 3.32 -2.79 0.84
C HIS A 88 2.18 -1.76 1.05
N LEU A 89 0.93 -2.15 0.78
CA LEU A 89 -0.23 -1.30 1.05
C LEU A 89 -0.38 -0.99 2.55
N MET A 90 -0.07 -1.96 3.41
CA MET A 90 -0.09 -1.81 4.87
C MET A 90 0.87 -0.72 5.36
N LEU A 91 2.01 -0.48 4.67
CA LEU A 91 2.96 0.58 5.06
C LEU A 91 2.34 1.98 5.00
N PHE A 92 1.46 2.23 4.04
CA PHE A 92 0.78 3.51 3.84
C PHE A 92 -0.42 3.75 4.76
N THR A 93 -0.75 2.80 5.63
CA THR A 93 -1.83 2.96 6.60
C THR A 93 -1.38 3.77 7.81
N GLU A 94 -2.32 4.36 8.56
CA GLU A 94 -2.03 5.10 9.81
C GLU A 94 -1.81 4.19 11.03
N LEU A 95 -1.63 2.88 10.82
CA LEU A 95 -1.47 1.90 11.90
C LEU A 95 -0.08 1.99 12.56
N SER A 96 0.03 1.44 13.78
CA SER A 96 1.30 1.42 14.51
C SER A 96 2.36 0.60 13.77
N THR A 97 3.61 1.09 13.76
CA THR A 97 4.72 0.43 13.08
C THR A 97 4.93 -1.00 13.57
N THR A 98 4.78 -1.25 14.87
CA THR A 98 4.87 -2.58 15.48
C THR A 98 3.85 -3.55 14.89
N LEU A 99 2.58 -3.14 14.75
CA LEU A 99 1.54 -3.99 14.18
C LEU A 99 1.81 -4.30 12.71
N LYS A 100 2.28 -3.31 11.94
CA LYS A 100 2.65 -3.49 10.53
C LYS A 100 3.73 -4.56 10.38
N VAL A 101 4.82 -4.43 11.14
CA VAL A 101 5.96 -5.37 11.08
C VAL A 101 5.53 -6.77 11.51
N TRP A 102 4.85 -6.88 12.65
CA TRP A 102 4.41 -8.19 13.16
C TRP A 102 3.43 -8.88 12.23
N LEU A 103 2.39 -8.17 11.75
CA LEU A 103 1.36 -8.79 10.92
C LEU A 103 1.90 -9.18 9.54
N SER A 104 2.73 -8.33 8.92
CA SER A 104 3.37 -8.66 7.64
C SER A 104 4.36 -9.82 7.79
N GLY A 105 5.22 -9.79 8.81
CA GLY A 105 6.18 -10.86 9.09
C GLY A 105 5.50 -12.19 9.39
N LEU A 106 4.45 -12.17 10.21
CA LEU A 106 3.65 -13.35 10.53
C LEU A 106 2.98 -13.94 9.29
N THR A 107 2.44 -13.09 8.40
CA THR A 107 1.81 -13.56 7.16
C THR A 107 2.82 -14.21 6.21
N PHE A 108 4.01 -13.63 6.06
CA PHE A 108 5.09 -14.23 5.27
C PHE A 108 5.51 -15.59 5.82
N PHE A 109 5.70 -15.68 7.14
CA PHE A 109 6.04 -16.93 7.79
C PHE A 109 4.93 -17.97 7.60
N ALA A 110 3.67 -17.59 7.83
CA ALA A 110 2.53 -18.48 7.68
C ALA A 110 2.38 -18.99 6.23
N ALA A 111 2.64 -18.15 5.23
CA ALA A 111 2.58 -18.55 3.82
C ALA A 111 3.62 -19.64 3.50
N VAL A 112 4.89 -19.44 3.91
CA VAL A 112 5.95 -20.43 3.70
C VAL A 112 5.68 -21.70 4.50
N ALA A 113 5.27 -21.56 5.76
CA ALA A 113 4.99 -22.69 6.63
C ALA A 113 3.80 -23.53 6.12
N ASN A 114 2.78 -22.88 5.54
CA ASN A 114 1.64 -23.55 4.93
C ASN A 114 2.06 -24.43 3.74
N GLU A 115 2.91 -23.91 2.85
CA GLU A 115 3.42 -24.70 1.72
C GLU A 115 4.32 -25.85 2.21
N ALA A 116 5.22 -25.56 3.17
CA ALA A 116 6.05 -26.58 3.79
C ALA A 116 5.23 -27.69 4.46
N GLY A 117 4.06 -27.38 5.03
CA GLY A 117 3.22 -28.36 5.71
C GLY A 117 2.83 -29.56 4.82
N GLY A 118 2.58 -29.34 3.52
CA GLY A 118 2.29 -30.45 2.60
C GLY A 118 3.48 -31.39 2.41
N TRP A 119 4.68 -30.84 2.34
CA TRP A 119 5.94 -31.60 2.28
C TRP A 119 6.18 -32.40 3.56
N LEU A 120 5.98 -31.77 4.71
CA LEU A 120 6.21 -32.40 6.01
C LEU A 120 5.26 -33.57 6.25
N VAL A 121 3.98 -33.42 5.90
CA VAL A 121 3.00 -34.53 5.99
C VAL A 121 3.39 -35.68 5.08
N ARG A 122 3.85 -35.39 3.85
CA ARG A 122 4.12 -36.41 2.84
C ARG A 122 5.44 -37.16 3.05
N PHE A 123 6.50 -36.47 3.49
CA PHE A 123 7.87 -37.00 3.51
C PHE A 123 8.47 -37.15 4.90
N VAL A 124 7.92 -36.50 5.93
CA VAL A 124 8.49 -36.54 7.28
C VAL A 124 7.63 -37.40 8.20
N HIS A 125 6.40 -36.99 8.50
CA HIS A 125 5.52 -37.73 9.40
C HIS A 125 4.04 -37.30 9.27
N PRO A 126 3.06 -38.23 9.34
CA PRO A 126 1.63 -37.88 9.28
C PRO A 126 1.16 -36.93 10.40
N ALA A 127 1.83 -36.95 11.56
CA ALA A 127 1.53 -36.02 12.66
C ALA A 127 1.71 -34.53 12.30
N PHE A 128 2.46 -34.21 11.23
CA PHE A 128 2.53 -32.83 10.75
C PHE A 128 1.21 -32.33 10.14
N ALA A 129 0.16 -33.16 10.08
CA ALA A 129 -1.18 -32.72 9.73
C ALA A 129 -1.69 -31.61 10.67
N TYR A 130 -1.39 -31.68 11.98
CA TYR A 130 -1.71 -30.60 12.93
C TYR A 130 -1.00 -29.30 12.57
N PHE A 131 0.28 -29.39 12.18
CA PHE A 131 1.06 -28.24 11.73
C PHE A 131 0.49 -27.63 10.45
N LYS A 132 0.10 -28.47 9.48
CA LYS A 132 -0.54 -28.01 8.23
C LYS A 132 -1.86 -27.27 8.51
N ILE A 133 -2.72 -27.79 9.39
CA ILE A 133 -3.97 -27.11 9.76
C ILE A 133 -3.67 -25.79 10.49
N GLY A 134 -2.73 -25.80 11.44
CA GLY A 134 -2.37 -24.60 12.21
C GLY A 134 -1.81 -23.49 11.32
N THR A 135 -0.91 -23.83 10.40
CA THR A 135 -0.33 -22.88 9.44
C THR A 135 -1.35 -22.36 8.43
N PHE A 136 -2.26 -23.21 7.97
CA PHE A 136 -3.39 -22.78 7.12
C PHE A 136 -4.27 -21.77 7.84
N LEU A 137 -4.73 -22.08 9.06
CA LEU A 137 -5.57 -21.16 9.84
C LEU A 137 -4.85 -19.85 10.18
N LEU A 138 -3.56 -19.93 10.49
CA LEU A 138 -2.73 -18.76 10.75
C LEU A 138 -2.63 -17.87 9.52
N LEU A 139 -2.38 -18.46 8.35
CA LEU A 139 -2.29 -17.76 7.07
C LEU A 139 -3.63 -17.10 6.69
N GLU A 140 -4.72 -17.85 6.79
CA GLU A 140 -6.08 -17.34 6.52
C GLU A 140 -6.42 -16.17 7.43
N ALA A 141 -6.15 -16.30 8.73
CA ALA A 141 -6.41 -15.25 9.71
C ALA A 141 -5.54 -14.01 9.49
N SER A 142 -4.25 -14.19 9.18
CA SER A 142 -3.34 -13.07 8.98
C SER A 142 -3.60 -12.34 7.66
N LEU A 143 -3.96 -13.06 6.59
CA LEU A 143 -4.41 -12.48 5.32
C LEU A 143 -5.72 -11.72 5.49
N ALA A 144 -6.70 -12.29 6.19
CA ALA A 144 -7.96 -11.61 6.50
C ALA A 144 -7.71 -10.33 7.29
N ALA A 145 -6.84 -10.37 8.30
CA ALA A 145 -6.47 -9.20 9.08
C ALA A 145 -5.83 -8.11 8.18
N LEU A 146 -4.85 -8.45 7.34
CA LEU A 146 -4.25 -7.49 6.40
C LEU A 146 -5.30 -6.88 5.47
N LEU A 147 -6.15 -7.71 4.89
CA LEU A 147 -7.21 -7.28 3.99
C LEU A 147 -8.17 -6.30 4.68
N ILE A 148 -8.64 -6.62 5.89
CA ILE A 148 -9.55 -5.78 6.67
C ILE A 148 -8.87 -4.46 7.05
N PHE A 149 -7.66 -4.51 7.61
CA PHE A 149 -6.94 -3.31 8.07
C PHE A 149 -6.62 -2.36 6.93
N VAL A 150 -6.12 -2.87 5.81
CA VAL A 150 -5.82 -2.06 4.62
C VAL A 150 -7.10 -1.46 4.04
N SER A 151 -8.16 -2.27 3.91
CA SER A 151 -9.45 -1.79 3.39
C SER A 151 -10.06 -0.71 4.29
N ALA A 152 -10.08 -0.93 5.60
CA ALA A 152 -10.60 0.02 6.57
C ALA A 152 -9.80 1.32 6.57
N SER A 153 -8.47 1.26 6.52
CA SER A 153 -7.62 2.45 6.42
C SER A 153 -7.92 3.25 5.13
N LEU A 154 -8.10 2.56 4.01
CA LEU A 154 -8.34 3.19 2.72
C LEU A 154 -9.73 3.84 2.63
N ILE A 155 -10.75 3.21 3.22
CA ILE A 155 -12.12 3.77 3.31
C ILE A 155 -12.16 4.99 4.23
N GLN A 156 -11.51 4.93 5.40
CA GLN A 156 -11.41 6.06 6.32
C GLN A 156 -10.73 7.27 5.68
N ALA A 157 -9.64 7.04 4.93
CA ALA A 157 -8.95 8.10 4.19
C ALA A 157 -9.88 8.80 3.17
N ARG A 158 -10.79 8.08 2.51
CA ARG A 158 -11.80 8.70 1.61
C ARG A 158 -12.81 9.56 2.36
N GLY A 159 -13.22 9.13 3.56
CA GLY A 159 -14.20 9.83 4.39
C GLY A 159 -13.69 11.19 4.87
N ARG A 160 -12.42 11.27 5.28
CA ARG A 160 -11.78 12.52 5.71
C ARG A 160 -11.66 13.54 4.57
N SER A 161 -11.27 13.09 3.37
CA SER A 161 -11.20 13.95 2.18
C SER A 161 -12.55 14.52 1.73
N ARG A 162 -13.67 13.88 2.13
CA ARG A 162 -15.04 14.38 1.86
C ARG A 162 -15.56 15.34 2.94
N THR A 163 -15.15 15.17 4.20
CA THR A 163 -15.67 15.92 5.37
C THR A 163 -14.90 17.19 5.70
N GLY A 164 -13.62 17.31 5.29
CA GLY A 164 -12.88 18.58 5.33
C GLY A 164 -13.46 19.70 4.44
N ARG A 165 -14.61 19.45 3.80
CA ARG A 165 -15.34 20.35 2.91
C ARG A 165 -16.42 21.19 3.60
N SER A 166 -16.66 21.01 4.90
CA SER A 166 -17.80 21.63 5.59
C SER A 166 -17.45 22.76 6.57
N ALA A 167 -16.26 23.38 6.48
CA ALA A 167 -16.04 24.63 7.21
C ALA A 167 -16.77 25.75 6.45
N PRO A 168 -17.83 26.36 7.01
CA PRO A 168 -18.44 27.52 6.38
C PRO A 168 -17.41 28.65 6.36
N ILE A 169 -17.11 29.17 5.18
CA ILE A 169 -16.45 30.47 5.06
C ILE A 169 -17.36 31.45 5.80
N LYS A 170 -16.91 31.97 6.95
CA LYS A 170 -17.52 33.13 7.59
C LYS A 170 -17.40 34.31 6.61
N ARG A 171 -18.39 34.43 5.74
CA ARG A 171 -18.60 35.60 4.89
C ARG A 171 -19.11 36.71 5.80
N GLY A 172 -18.23 37.58 6.25
CA GLY A 172 -18.66 38.76 7.00
C GLY A 172 -17.63 39.31 7.97
N GLU A 173 -16.40 39.58 7.51
CA GLU A 173 -15.66 40.69 8.09
C GLU A 173 -15.34 41.67 6.96
N SER A 174 -16.13 42.74 6.99
CA SER A 174 -15.99 43.95 6.20
C SER A 174 -14.58 44.50 6.40
N TYR A 175 -13.73 44.37 5.39
CA TYR A 175 -12.52 45.20 5.30
C TYR A 175 -12.98 46.60 4.90
N ALA A 176 -13.32 47.40 5.91
CA ALA A 176 -13.47 48.84 5.75
C ALA A 176 -12.17 49.43 5.19
N PRO A 177 -12.21 50.22 4.11
CA PRO A 177 -11.04 50.98 3.70
C PRO A 177 -10.76 52.02 4.78
N GLN A 178 -9.65 51.86 5.51
CA GLN A 178 -9.13 52.93 6.34
C GLN A 178 -8.73 54.09 5.42
N MET A 179 -9.62 55.07 5.27
CA MET A 179 -9.25 56.41 4.86
C MET A 179 -8.33 56.98 5.93
N GLN A 180 -7.03 56.81 5.75
CA GLN A 180 -6.04 57.56 6.50
C GLN A 180 -5.88 58.92 5.80
N MET A 181 -6.73 59.85 6.21
CA MET A 181 -6.57 61.27 5.92
C MET A 181 -5.41 61.78 6.77
N SER A 182 -4.18 61.59 6.30
CA SER A 182 -3.00 62.22 6.88
C SER A 182 -2.86 63.61 6.29
N THR A 183 -3.13 64.60 7.13
CA THR A 183 -3.03 66.02 6.86
C THR A 183 -1.61 66.41 6.43
N ARG A 184 -1.56 66.98 5.23
CA ARG A 184 -0.56 67.92 4.71
C ARG A 184 0.03 68.80 5.82
N HIS A 185 1.32 68.64 6.11
CA HIS A 185 2.15 69.69 6.69
C HIS A 185 3.29 70.03 5.73
N GLU A 186 3.32 71.31 5.41
CA GLU A 186 4.19 72.02 4.49
C GLU A 186 5.55 72.32 5.13
N ASN A 187 6.56 72.53 4.27
CA ASN A 187 7.85 73.20 4.50
C ASN A 187 8.99 72.41 5.17
N ASN A 188 9.96 71.98 4.36
CA ASN A 188 11.27 72.61 4.41
C ASN A 188 12.05 72.43 3.10
N GLN A 189 12.46 73.54 2.53
CA GLN A 189 13.33 73.67 1.37
C GLN A 189 14.69 74.15 1.84
N ALA A 190 15.74 73.35 1.61
CA ALA A 190 17.10 73.85 1.40
C ALA A 190 18.00 72.73 0.87
N ASP A 191 18.89 73.12 -0.05
CA ASP A 191 20.13 72.48 -0.46
C ASP A 191 20.08 71.32 -1.48
N ARG A 192 20.05 71.72 -2.76
CA ARG A 192 20.84 71.08 -3.84
C ARG A 192 22.20 71.81 -3.95
N PRO A 193 23.27 71.14 -4.44
CA PRO A 193 23.55 71.08 -5.90
C PRO A 193 23.97 69.66 -6.34
N ALA A 194 23.60 69.10 -7.50
CA ALA A 194 23.96 69.43 -8.89
C ALA A 194 25.44 69.22 -9.27
N PHE A 195 25.81 68.02 -9.75
CA PHE A 195 26.84 67.75 -10.79
C PHE A 195 26.80 66.23 -11.14
N ASP A 196 26.41 65.80 -12.36
CA ASP A 196 27.27 65.56 -13.56
C ASP A 196 28.16 64.31 -13.38
N SER A 197 28.50 63.44 -14.32
CA SER A 197 28.07 63.03 -15.66
C SER A 197 28.89 61.74 -15.92
N ASN A 198 28.36 60.85 -16.76
CA ASN A 198 29.12 59.95 -17.64
C ASN A 198 29.88 58.71 -17.10
N SER A 199 29.72 57.65 -17.91
CA SER A 199 30.75 56.73 -18.41
C SER A 199 30.84 55.28 -17.88
N ASP A 200 30.84 54.39 -18.88
CA ASP A 200 31.62 53.15 -18.97
C ASP A 200 31.03 51.82 -18.48
N ASN A 201 30.23 51.26 -19.39
CA ASN A 201 30.14 49.82 -19.63
C ASN A 201 31.41 49.34 -20.38
N PRO A 202 31.99 48.19 -20.04
CA PRO A 202 32.70 47.38 -21.03
C PRO A 202 32.09 45.97 -21.17
N PRO A 203 32.19 45.34 -22.35
CA PRO A 203 31.71 43.98 -22.61
C PRO A 203 32.79 42.96 -22.26
N VAL A 204 32.43 41.80 -21.70
CA VAL A 204 33.35 40.67 -21.63
C VAL A 204 32.70 39.40 -22.15
N GLN A 205 33.43 38.82 -23.10
CA GLN A 205 33.16 37.71 -23.99
C GLN A 205 33.07 36.36 -23.25
N GLY A 206 32.38 35.38 -23.85
CA GLY A 206 32.49 33.96 -23.49
C GLY A 206 33.92 33.40 -23.70
N PRO A 207 34.18 32.11 -23.38
CA PRO A 207 33.82 31.08 -24.36
C PRO A 207 33.46 29.67 -23.83
N SER A 208 32.86 28.90 -24.74
CA SER A 208 33.05 27.47 -25.03
C SER A 208 32.60 26.35 -24.08
N ARG A 209 31.64 25.58 -24.64
CA ARG A 209 31.41 24.14 -24.51
C ARG A 209 32.66 23.27 -24.29
N SER A 210 32.51 22.28 -23.42
CA SER A 210 32.98 20.88 -23.59
C SER A 210 32.01 19.98 -22.81
N LEU A 211 31.11 19.23 -23.46
CA LEU A 211 31.30 17.83 -23.88
C LEU A 211 32.25 17.04 -22.97
N ILE A 212 31.68 16.27 -22.03
CA ILE A 212 32.25 14.98 -21.61
C ILE A 212 31.12 13.95 -21.64
N LYS A 213 31.43 12.88 -22.35
CA LYS A 213 30.68 11.65 -22.60
C LYS A 213 31.50 10.53 -21.93
N GLU A 214 30.84 9.42 -21.62
CA GLU A 214 31.41 8.13 -21.14
C GLU A 214 31.70 8.09 -19.64
N SER A 215 31.38 7.01 -18.92
CA SER A 215 31.32 5.58 -19.29
C SER A 215 30.06 4.86 -18.82
#